data_AF-A0A7Y0BI07-F1
#
_entry.id   AF-A0A7Y0BI07-F1
#
_cell.length_a   1.000
_cell.length_b   1.000
_cell.length_c   1.000
_cell.angle_alpha   90.00
_cell.angle_beta   90.00
_cell.angle_gamma   90.00
#
_symmetry.space_group_name_H-M   'P 1'
#
loop_
_entity.id
_entity.type
_entity.pdbx_description
1 polymer ?
#
loop_
_entity_poly.entity_id
_entity_poly.type
_entity_poly.pdbx_seq_one_letter_code
_entity_poly.pdbx_strand_id
1 'polypeptide(L)'
;MVKSFASKTVKPLLVSCATLLTLAGSYWAWYALQAENDENTPSMSSTPHALKDNSSALNGFANPGSKGSASASPQPERTMATNSSDLNERALNMGVARDLRTNAVADAAALRVLVLRYDTERDPHAREMIKALLSTINQPEVIELSKRLAMSGDAEKRRDGLELIQRLSLESADVRNVVKQVLVTEQMPSVLLQALSALKPIAVEPSEAHEIVAQLESLSYHADAAVRSQSILRLAQWDANGESDERLTQLLTDQAPDVRHAAIFALSQIKMRKENAKTARLSTIGNGDESVK
;
A
#
# COMPACT_ATOMS: atom_id res chain seq x y z
N MET A 1 14.47 -65.02 12.34
CA MET A 1 13.15 -64.48 12.67
C MET A 1 12.78 -63.42 11.63
N VAL A 2 12.00 -63.81 10.62
CA VAL A 2 11.58 -62.95 9.51
C VAL A 2 10.16 -62.46 9.84
N LYS A 3 9.98 -61.15 10.06
CA LYS A 3 8.66 -60.56 10.29
C LYS A 3 8.05 -60.14 8.95
N SER A 4 7.01 -60.89 8.56
CA SER A 4 6.12 -60.63 7.44
C SER A 4 5.31 -59.34 7.66
N PHE A 5 5.36 -58.40 6.72
CA PHE A 5 4.49 -57.23 6.69
C PHE A 5 3.32 -57.49 5.74
N ALA A 6 2.11 -57.59 6.31
CA ALA A 6 0.87 -57.71 5.58
C ALA A 6 0.52 -56.37 4.90
N SER A 7 0.35 -56.38 3.57
CA SER A 7 -0.12 -55.24 2.79
C SER A 7 -1.61 -55.00 3.04
N LYS A 8 -1.97 -53.83 3.56
CA LYS A 8 -3.37 -53.37 3.59
C LYS A 8 -3.78 -52.88 2.21
N THR A 9 -4.76 -53.56 1.64
CA THR A 9 -5.45 -53.22 0.39
C THR A 9 -6.29 -51.95 0.61
N VAL A 10 -5.91 -50.85 -0.03
CA VAL A 10 -6.70 -49.61 -0.07
C VAL A 10 -7.68 -49.73 -1.24
N LYS A 11 -8.98 -49.72 -0.95
CA LYS A 11 -10.04 -49.68 -1.97
C LYS A 11 -10.13 -48.25 -2.54
N PRO A 12 -10.12 -48.05 -3.87
CA PRO A 12 -10.38 -46.74 -4.45
C PRO A 12 -11.88 -46.43 -4.34
N LEU A 13 -12.20 -45.35 -3.62
CA LEU A 13 -13.52 -44.72 -3.66
C LEU A 13 -13.60 -43.92 -4.96
N LEU A 14 -14.24 -44.52 -5.97
CA LEU A 14 -14.74 -43.84 -7.15
C LEU A 14 -15.87 -42.90 -6.70
N VAL A 15 -15.53 -41.63 -6.48
CA VAL A 15 -16.52 -40.57 -6.29
C VAL A 15 -16.98 -40.12 -7.67
N SER A 16 -18.26 -40.39 -7.92
CA SER A 16 -19.01 -40.12 -9.13
C SER A 16 -18.92 -38.64 -9.54
N CYS A 17 -18.37 -38.43 -10.73
CA CYS A 17 -18.42 -37.19 -11.48
C CYS A 17 -19.78 -37.14 -12.21
N ALA A 18 -20.72 -36.33 -11.73
CA ALA A 18 -21.91 -35.97 -12.51
C ALA A 18 -22.55 -34.69 -11.96
N THR A 19 -22.78 -33.76 -12.90
CA THR A 19 -23.75 -32.65 -12.87
C THR A 19 -23.52 -31.51 -11.87
N LEU A 20 -22.97 -30.39 -12.37
CA LEU A 20 -23.58 -29.06 -12.27
C LEU A 20 -22.87 -28.12 -13.26
N LEU A 21 -23.42 -28.10 -14.48
CA LEU A 21 -23.16 -27.12 -15.53
C LEU A 21 -24.36 -26.15 -15.52
N THR A 22 -24.11 -24.89 -15.87
CA THR A 22 -25.00 -23.70 -15.90
C THR A 22 -25.07 -22.85 -14.63
N LEU A 23 -24.15 -21.89 -14.53
CA LEU A 23 -24.44 -20.49 -14.20
C LEU A 23 -23.19 -19.64 -14.55
N ALA A 24 -22.85 -19.63 -15.84
CA ALA A 24 -21.96 -18.64 -16.43
C ALA A 24 -22.81 -17.83 -17.41
N GLY A 25 -23.18 -16.60 -17.01
CA GLY A 25 -23.85 -15.67 -17.92
C GLY A 25 -24.96 -14.84 -17.30
N SER A 26 -24.63 -13.92 -16.38
CA SER A 26 -25.43 -12.71 -16.12
C SER A 26 -24.77 -11.79 -15.08
N TYR A 27 -23.54 -11.32 -15.33
CA TYR A 27 -22.96 -10.20 -14.56
C TYR A 27 -22.65 -8.96 -15.41
N TRP A 28 -22.93 -8.99 -16.72
CA TRP A 28 -22.71 -7.85 -17.63
C TRP A 28 -23.96 -6.99 -17.90
N ALA A 29 -25.14 -7.36 -17.36
CA ALA A 29 -26.39 -6.63 -17.64
C ALA A 29 -26.68 -5.45 -16.70
N TRP A 30 -25.86 -5.21 -15.67
CA TRP A 30 -26.09 -4.11 -14.72
C TRP A 30 -25.32 -2.82 -15.08
N TYR A 31 -24.27 -2.89 -15.90
CA TYR A 31 -23.50 -1.71 -16.34
C TYR A 31 -24.07 -1.01 -17.58
N ALA A 32 -25.04 -1.61 -18.28
CA ALA A 32 -25.65 -1.01 -19.47
C ALA A 32 -26.89 -0.12 -19.15
N LEU A 33 -27.30 -0.01 -17.88
CA LEU A 33 -28.49 0.75 -17.48
C LEU A 33 -28.16 2.05 -16.71
N GLN A 34 -26.92 2.54 -16.81
CA GLN A 34 -26.46 3.78 -16.16
C GLN A 34 -25.93 4.83 -17.16
N ALA A 35 -26.03 4.58 -18.47
CA ALA A 35 -25.53 5.48 -19.53
C ALA A 35 -26.61 6.32 -20.23
N GLU A 36 -27.86 6.33 -19.73
CA GLU A 36 -29.01 6.92 -20.44
C GLU A 36 -29.74 8.02 -19.64
N ASN A 37 -29.06 8.76 -18.77
CA ASN A 37 -29.72 9.83 -17.98
C ASN A 37 -28.94 11.15 -17.84
N ASP A 38 -27.91 11.41 -18.64
CA ASP A 38 -27.26 12.72 -18.72
C ASP A 38 -27.55 13.45 -20.05
N GLU A 39 -28.84 13.57 -20.40
CA GLU A 39 -29.31 14.61 -21.31
C GLU A 39 -29.94 15.75 -20.49
N ASN A 40 -29.10 16.63 -19.94
CA ASN A 40 -29.54 17.99 -19.63
C ASN A 40 -28.37 18.97 -19.74
N THR A 41 -28.07 19.36 -20.99
CA THR A 41 -27.18 20.48 -21.29
C THR A 41 -28.01 21.75 -21.48
N PRO A 42 -27.83 22.80 -20.65
CA PRO A 42 -28.16 24.14 -21.07
C PRO A 42 -26.98 24.73 -21.85
N SER A 43 -27.22 24.97 -23.14
CA SER A 43 -26.40 25.77 -24.03
C SER A 43 -26.17 27.18 -23.48
N MET A 44 -24.91 27.62 -23.34
CA MET A 44 -24.56 29.04 -23.36
C MET A 44 -23.30 29.30 -24.18
N SER A 45 -23.57 29.83 -25.38
CA SER A 45 -22.88 30.91 -26.09
C SER A 45 -21.38 31.16 -25.82
N SER A 46 -20.62 30.83 -26.86
CA SER A 46 -19.39 31.45 -27.38
C SER A 46 -19.09 32.91 -27.02
N THR A 47 -17.83 33.17 -26.63
CA THR A 47 -17.06 34.35 -27.06
C THR A 47 -15.56 34.00 -27.16
N PRO A 48 -14.86 34.30 -28.28
CA PRO A 48 -13.42 34.06 -28.40
C PRO A 48 -12.62 35.29 -28.00
N HIS A 49 -11.64 35.13 -27.11
CA HIS A 49 -10.56 36.11 -26.93
C HIS A 49 -9.25 35.55 -27.47
N ALA A 50 -8.79 36.18 -28.53
CA ALA A 50 -7.46 36.08 -29.10
C ALA A 50 -6.43 36.87 -28.27
N LEU A 51 -5.15 36.63 -28.60
CA LEU A 51 -3.90 37.26 -28.14
C LEU A 51 -3.28 36.56 -26.91
N LYS A 52 -1.98 36.29 -26.83
CA LYS A 52 -0.85 36.86 -27.57
C LYS A 52 0.39 35.97 -27.34
N ASP A 53 1.21 35.86 -28.38
CA ASP A 53 2.60 35.44 -28.31
C ASP A 53 3.38 36.19 -27.22
N ASN A 54 4.27 35.49 -26.54
CA ASN A 54 5.47 36.12 -25.98
C ASN A 54 6.62 35.09 -25.86
N SER A 55 7.36 34.98 -26.96
CA SER A 55 8.76 34.56 -26.97
C SER A 55 9.67 35.65 -26.40
N SER A 56 10.77 35.22 -25.78
CA SER A 56 12.10 35.88 -25.71
C SER A 56 12.60 36.35 -24.33
N ALA A 57 13.94 36.27 -24.21
CA ALA A 57 14.87 36.65 -23.13
C ALA A 57 15.05 35.57 -22.03
N LEU A 58 16.17 34.84 -21.90
CA LEU A 58 17.60 35.14 -22.09
C LEU A 58 18.04 36.42 -21.35
N ASN A 59 18.56 36.23 -20.12
CA ASN A 59 19.51 37.02 -19.31
C ASN A 59 19.35 36.53 -17.85
N GLY A 60 20.33 35.97 -17.13
CA GLY A 60 21.73 36.38 -17.03
C GLY A 60 21.82 37.65 -16.18
N PHE A 61 22.12 37.54 -14.87
CA PHE A 61 23.03 38.42 -14.12
C PHE A 61 22.99 38.12 -12.61
N ALA A 62 24.19 38.05 -12.04
CA ALA A 62 24.48 37.95 -10.62
C ALA A 62 24.01 39.19 -9.83
N ASN A 63 23.62 39.01 -8.58
CA ASN A 63 23.56 40.11 -7.60
C ASN A 63 23.98 39.64 -6.20
N PRO A 64 25.20 39.97 -5.73
CA PRO A 64 25.58 39.87 -4.34
C PRO A 64 25.40 41.23 -3.66
N GLY A 65 24.57 41.29 -2.62
CA GLY A 65 24.58 42.40 -1.66
C GLY A 65 23.24 43.12 -1.54
N SER A 66 22.50 42.78 -0.49
CA SER A 66 21.53 43.70 0.11
C SER A 66 21.73 43.66 1.62
N LYS A 67 22.42 44.69 2.12
CA LYS A 67 22.45 45.08 3.52
C LYS A 67 21.28 46.04 3.75
N GLY A 68 20.47 45.75 4.76
CA GLY A 68 19.78 46.76 5.57
C GLY A 68 18.47 47.34 5.01
N SER A 69 17.36 46.96 5.64
CA SER A 69 16.36 47.92 6.13
C SER A 69 15.41 47.21 7.10
N ALA A 70 15.51 47.60 8.36
CA ALA A 70 14.57 47.23 9.41
C ALA A 70 13.25 47.97 9.16
N SER A 71 12.20 47.21 8.81
CA SER A 71 10.83 47.70 8.83
C SER A 71 10.08 46.86 9.87
N ALA A 72 9.87 47.46 11.04
CA ALA A 72 9.11 46.89 12.13
C ALA A 72 7.62 46.82 11.72
N SER A 73 7.19 45.62 11.33
CA SER A 73 5.76 45.32 11.21
C SER A 73 5.18 45.03 12.59
N PRO A 74 3.99 45.55 12.94
CA PRO A 74 3.32 45.23 14.19
C PRO A 74 2.97 43.74 14.20
N GLN A 75 3.55 42.99 15.13
CA GLN A 75 3.16 41.61 15.39
C GLN A 75 1.69 41.62 15.87
N PRO A 76 0.77 40.90 15.20
CA PRO A 76 -0.52 40.62 15.80
C PRO A 76 -0.27 39.77 17.04
N GLU A 77 -0.72 40.25 18.20
CA GLU A 77 -0.77 39.49 19.44
C GLU A 77 -1.55 38.19 19.19
N ARG A 78 -0.81 37.10 18.93
CA ARG A 78 -1.33 35.74 18.91
C ARG A 78 -1.70 35.39 20.35
N THR A 79 -2.94 35.65 20.73
CA THR A 79 -3.56 35.01 21.88
C THR A 79 -3.60 33.51 21.63
N MET A 80 -2.60 32.80 22.16
CA MET A 80 -2.56 31.34 22.30
C MET A 80 -3.59 30.94 23.37
N ALA A 81 -4.88 31.11 23.09
CA ALA A 81 -5.93 30.48 23.86
C ALA A 81 -6.01 29.03 23.40
N THR A 82 -5.14 28.17 23.93
CA THR A 82 -5.29 26.73 23.77
C THR A 82 -6.54 26.32 24.52
N ASN A 83 -7.62 26.04 23.76
CA ASN A 83 -8.91 25.58 24.27
C ASN A 83 -8.71 24.37 25.18
N SER A 84 -8.86 24.58 26.48
CA SER A 84 -8.76 23.55 27.52
C SER A 84 -9.87 22.49 27.41
N SER A 85 -10.96 22.79 26.70
CA SER A 85 -12.03 21.85 26.35
C SER A 85 -11.52 20.68 25.51
N ASP A 86 -10.71 20.97 24.50
CA ASP A 86 -10.23 19.96 23.53
C ASP A 86 -9.25 18.98 24.17
N LEU A 87 -8.48 19.45 25.17
CA LEU A 87 -7.56 18.62 25.93
C LEU A 87 -8.28 17.65 26.86
N ASN A 88 -9.38 18.11 27.48
CA ASN A 88 -10.16 17.27 28.40
C ASN A 88 -10.94 16.18 27.64
N GLU A 89 -11.53 16.53 26.49
CA GLU A 89 -12.21 15.57 25.62
C GLU A 89 -11.23 14.51 25.07
N ARG A 90 -10.01 14.92 24.70
CA ARG A 90 -8.95 13.98 24.31
C ARG A 90 -8.54 13.05 25.45
N ALA A 91 -8.39 13.56 26.67
CA ALA A 91 -7.99 12.73 27.82
C ALA A 91 -9.08 11.70 28.18
N LEU A 92 -10.35 12.11 28.19
CA LEU A 92 -11.50 11.22 28.38
C LEU A 92 -11.56 10.15 27.28
N ASN A 93 -11.38 10.55 26.03
CA ASN A 93 -11.36 9.63 24.90
C ASN A 93 -10.21 8.63 24.98
N MET A 94 -9.03 9.02 25.48
CA MET A 94 -7.91 8.10 25.68
C MET A 94 -8.17 7.05 26.76
N GLY A 95 -8.82 7.42 27.87
CA GLY A 95 -9.20 6.48 28.92
C GLY A 95 -10.19 5.42 28.41
N VAL A 96 -11.28 5.88 27.77
CA VAL A 96 -12.30 5.00 27.19
C VAL A 96 -11.70 4.10 26.09
N ALA A 97 -10.83 4.65 25.24
CA ALA A 97 -10.13 3.89 24.21
C ALA A 97 -9.27 2.76 24.82
N ARG A 98 -8.57 3.03 25.93
CA ARG A 98 -7.74 2.03 26.62
C ARG A 98 -8.59 0.90 27.20
N ASP A 99 -9.72 1.24 27.82
CA ASP A 99 -10.62 0.25 28.42
C ASP A 99 -11.29 -0.60 27.33
N LEU A 100 -11.78 0.03 26.25
CA LEU A 100 -12.32 -0.67 25.08
C LEU A 100 -11.30 -1.61 24.47
N ARG A 101 -10.04 -1.18 24.34
CA ARG A 101 -8.96 -2.05 23.84
C ARG A 101 -8.73 -3.22 24.77
N THR A 102 -8.61 -2.97 26.06
CA THR A 102 -8.34 -4.01 27.07
C THR A 102 -9.47 -5.05 27.06
N ASN A 103 -10.72 -4.60 26.99
CA ASN A 103 -11.89 -5.46 26.87
C ASN A 103 -11.90 -6.24 25.56
N ALA A 104 -11.64 -5.60 24.41
CA ALA A 104 -11.63 -6.27 23.12
C ALA A 104 -10.47 -7.28 22.97
N VAL A 105 -9.35 -7.06 23.66
CA VAL A 105 -8.25 -8.04 23.71
C VAL A 105 -8.62 -9.25 24.57
N ALA A 106 -9.34 -9.04 25.68
CA ALA A 106 -9.71 -10.09 26.62
C ALA A 106 -10.99 -10.85 26.24
N ASP A 107 -11.90 -10.21 25.51
CA ASP A 107 -13.24 -10.73 25.21
C ASP A 107 -13.58 -10.61 23.70
N ALA A 108 -13.79 -11.76 23.07
CA ALA A 108 -14.18 -11.86 21.67
C ALA A 108 -15.56 -11.22 21.38
N ALA A 109 -16.47 -11.18 22.36
CA ALA A 109 -17.75 -10.51 22.19
C ALA A 109 -17.58 -8.99 22.09
N ALA A 110 -16.75 -8.40 22.96
CA ALA A 110 -16.39 -6.98 22.89
C ALA A 110 -15.72 -6.62 21.56
N LEU A 111 -14.82 -7.47 21.04
CA LEU A 111 -14.22 -7.25 19.71
C LEU A 111 -15.28 -7.27 18.60
N ARG A 112 -16.20 -8.24 18.60
CA ARG A 112 -17.29 -8.29 17.61
C ARG A 112 -18.16 -7.04 17.62
N VAL A 113 -18.41 -6.47 18.80
CA VAL A 113 -19.13 -5.19 18.93
C VAL A 113 -18.35 -4.05 18.30
N LEU A 114 -17.03 -3.97 18.51
CA LEU A 114 -16.19 -2.94 17.87
C LEU A 114 -16.19 -3.07 16.34
N VAL A 115 -16.07 -4.30 15.82
CA VAL A 115 -16.13 -4.58 14.38
C VAL A 115 -17.48 -4.16 13.79
N LEU A 116 -18.59 -4.56 14.42
CA LEU A 116 -19.93 -4.17 13.99
C LEU A 116 -20.12 -2.64 14.05
N ARG A 117 -19.59 -2.01 15.09
CA ARG A 117 -19.66 -0.55 15.24
C ARG A 117 -18.87 0.15 14.13
N TYR A 118 -17.67 -0.31 13.79
CA TYR A 118 -16.92 0.25 12.67
C TYR A 118 -17.71 0.22 11.35
N ASP A 119 -18.37 -0.91 11.05
CA ASP A 119 -19.16 -1.07 9.82
C ASP A 119 -20.40 -0.14 9.77
N THR A 120 -20.99 0.17 10.92
CA THR A 120 -22.23 0.97 11.04
C THR A 120 -21.99 2.44 11.38
N GLU A 121 -20.80 2.81 11.86
CA GLU A 121 -20.46 4.17 12.27
C GLU A 121 -20.44 5.11 11.07
N ARG A 122 -21.18 6.23 11.19
CA ARG A 122 -21.31 7.23 10.12
C ARG A 122 -20.44 8.45 10.37
N ASP A 123 -20.11 8.73 11.62
CA ASP A 123 -19.19 9.81 11.95
C ASP A 123 -17.76 9.42 11.55
N PRO A 124 -17.11 10.18 10.63
CA PRO A 124 -15.75 9.87 10.19
C PRO A 124 -14.74 9.86 11.34
N HIS A 125 -14.91 10.75 12.33
CA HIS A 125 -13.99 10.84 13.45
C HIS A 125 -14.10 9.62 14.38
N ALA A 126 -15.32 9.24 14.77
CA ALA A 126 -15.56 8.01 15.53
C ALA A 126 -15.08 6.76 14.78
N ARG A 127 -15.32 6.68 13.47
CA ARG A 127 -14.83 5.57 12.62
C ARG A 127 -13.31 5.47 12.65
N GLU A 128 -12.61 6.59 12.51
CA GLU A 128 -11.14 6.64 12.57
C GLU A 128 -10.62 6.19 13.94
N MET A 129 -11.26 6.61 15.03
CA MET A 129 -10.92 6.14 16.38
C MET A 129 -11.08 4.62 16.51
N ILE A 130 -12.19 4.06 16.02
CA ILE A 130 -12.43 2.61 16.06
C ILE A 130 -11.39 1.88 15.20
N LYS A 131 -11.07 2.39 14.00
CA LYS A 131 -10.01 1.83 13.13
C LYS A 131 -8.66 1.85 13.84
N ALA A 132 -8.30 2.96 14.47
CA ALA A 132 -7.06 3.08 15.24
C ALA A 132 -7.01 2.04 16.38
N LEU A 133 -8.11 1.84 17.11
CA LEU A 133 -8.21 0.79 18.13
C LEU A 133 -8.03 -0.62 17.53
N LEU A 134 -8.79 -0.94 16.48
CA LEU A 134 -8.72 -2.24 15.79
C LEU A 134 -7.31 -2.52 15.27
N SER A 135 -6.59 -1.52 14.77
CA SER A 135 -5.23 -1.66 14.27
C SER A 135 -4.19 -2.07 15.32
N THR A 136 -4.52 -1.96 16.61
CA THR A 136 -3.66 -2.40 17.71
C THR A 136 -3.94 -3.83 18.19
N ILE A 137 -4.97 -4.48 17.64
CA ILE A 137 -5.46 -5.79 18.07
C ILE A 137 -5.14 -6.82 16.99
N ASN A 138 -4.14 -7.67 17.25
CA ASN A 138 -3.74 -8.74 16.34
C ASN A 138 -4.54 -10.04 16.57
N GLN A 139 -5.85 -10.00 16.29
CA GLN A 139 -6.76 -11.15 16.39
C GLN A 139 -7.31 -11.55 15.01
N PRO A 140 -7.64 -12.85 14.79
CA PRO A 140 -8.13 -13.35 13.50
C PRO A 140 -9.34 -12.58 12.96
N GLU A 141 -10.26 -12.16 13.82
CA GLU A 141 -11.46 -11.41 13.44
C GLU A 141 -11.13 -10.04 12.82
N VAL A 142 -10.07 -9.36 13.31
CA VAL A 142 -9.63 -8.07 12.75
C VAL A 142 -8.94 -8.29 11.40
N ILE A 143 -8.20 -9.39 11.25
CA ILE A 143 -7.58 -9.78 9.98
C ILE A 143 -8.66 -10.09 8.93
N GLU A 144 -9.71 -10.82 9.28
CA GLU A 144 -10.82 -11.09 8.36
C GLU A 144 -11.61 -9.82 8.00
N LEU A 145 -11.81 -8.91 8.96
CA LEU A 145 -12.37 -7.59 8.66
C LEU A 145 -11.48 -6.83 7.66
N SER A 146 -10.17 -6.75 7.91
CA SER A 146 -9.27 -5.96 7.07
C SER A 146 -9.17 -6.51 5.65
N LYS A 147 -9.17 -7.84 5.48
CA LYS A 147 -9.27 -8.52 4.18
C LYS A 147 -10.59 -8.18 3.47
N ARG A 148 -11.72 -8.25 4.18
CA ARG A 148 -13.04 -7.89 3.62
C ARG A 148 -13.09 -6.44 3.15
N LEU A 149 -12.55 -5.52 3.95
CA LEU A 149 -12.49 -4.10 3.63
C LEU A 149 -11.58 -3.84 2.41
N ALA A 150 -10.39 -4.45 2.36
CA ALA A 150 -9.44 -4.33 1.25
C ALA A 150 -10.01 -4.83 -0.09
N MET A 151 -10.98 -5.74 -0.05
CA MET A 151 -11.68 -6.29 -1.23
C MET A 151 -13.06 -5.64 -1.48
N SER A 152 -13.41 -4.58 -0.76
CA SER A 152 -14.68 -3.87 -0.91
C SER A 152 -14.81 -3.19 -2.28
N GLY A 153 -16.03 -3.02 -2.79
CA GLY A 153 -16.30 -2.17 -3.96
C GLY A 153 -16.09 -0.67 -3.69
N ASP A 154 -16.12 -0.27 -2.42
CA ASP A 154 -15.93 1.11 -1.96
C ASP A 154 -14.44 1.45 -1.76
N ALA A 155 -14.00 2.55 -2.36
CA ALA A 155 -12.62 3.04 -2.36
C ALA A 155 -12.05 3.30 -0.95
N GLU A 156 -12.81 3.99 -0.11
CA GLU A 156 -12.40 4.38 1.24
C GLU A 156 -12.26 3.14 2.12
N LYS A 157 -13.21 2.20 2.03
CA LYS A 157 -13.10 0.90 2.71
C LYS A 157 -11.87 0.12 2.25
N ARG A 158 -11.53 0.12 0.96
CA ARG A 158 -10.31 -0.55 0.49
C ARG A 158 -9.06 0.04 1.12
N ARG A 159 -8.97 1.38 1.19
CA ARG A 159 -7.86 2.06 1.87
C ARG A 159 -7.78 1.70 3.33
N ASP A 160 -8.89 1.76 4.06
CA ASP A 160 -8.95 1.41 5.48
C ASP A 160 -8.53 -0.05 5.73
N GLY A 161 -8.99 -0.98 4.89
CA GLY A 161 -8.59 -2.38 4.96
C GLY A 161 -7.09 -2.58 4.78
N LEU A 162 -6.49 -1.91 3.79
CA LEU A 162 -5.04 -1.96 3.54
C LEU A 162 -4.22 -1.27 4.64
N GLU A 163 -4.76 -0.21 5.25
CA GLU A 163 -4.12 0.44 6.40
C GLU A 163 -4.11 -0.48 7.63
N LEU A 164 -5.23 -1.15 7.91
CA LEU A 164 -5.30 -2.18 8.95
C LEU A 164 -4.28 -3.29 8.65
N ILE A 165 -4.24 -3.81 7.42
CA ILE A 165 -3.27 -4.81 6.96
C ILE A 165 -1.82 -4.33 7.12
N GLN A 166 -1.52 -3.05 6.88
CA GLN A 166 -0.16 -2.53 7.04
C GLN A 166 0.32 -2.60 8.50
N ARG A 167 -0.60 -2.40 9.44
CA ARG A 167 -0.34 -2.39 10.89
C ARG A 167 -0.37 -3.80 11.51
N LEU A 168 -1.24 -4.66 11.01
CA LEU A 168 -1.37 -6.07 11.41
C LEU A 168 -0.34 -6.91 10.64
N SER A 169 0.62 -7.54 11.31
CA SER A 169 1.77 -8.20 10.67
C SER A 169 1.44 -9.04 9.42
N LEU A 170 2.17 -8.81 8.33
CA LEU A 170 2.00 -9.42 6.99
C LEU A 170 2.60 -10.83 6.87
N GLU A 171 2.92 -11.46 7.99
CA GLU A 171 3.55 -12.79 7.99
C GLU A 171 2.59 -13.85 7.44
N SER A 172 1.28 -13.61 7.54
CA SER A 172 0.27 -14.47 6.93
C SER A 172 0.29 -14.38 5.40
N ALA A 173 0.42 -15.55 4.76
CA ALA A 173 0.33 -15.68 3.30
C ALA A 173 -1.01 -15.17 2.74
N ASP A 174 -2.11 -15.37 3.48
CA ASP A 174 -3.43 -14.91 3.05
C ASP A 174 -3.51 -13.39 2.93
N VAL A 175 -2.89 -12.67 3.87
CA VAL A 175 -2.86 -11.20 3.86
C VAL A 175 -2.01 -10.70 2.69
N ARG A 176 -0.87 -11.35 2.41
CA ARG A 176 -0.06 -11.03 1.24
C ARG A 176 -0.81 -11.27 -0.06
N ASN A 177 -1.55 -12.37 -0.15
CA ASN A 177 -2.37 -12.66 -1.32
C ASN A 177 -3.42 -11.58 -1.58
N VAL A 178 -4.03 -11.02 -0.51
CA VAL A 178 -4.94 -9.87 -0.65
C VAL A 178 -4.20 -8.64 -1.18
N VAL A 179 -3.03 -8.28 -0.63
CA VAL A 179 -2.26 -7.13 -1.13
C VAL A 179 -1.84 -7.33 -2.59
N LYS A 180 -1.35 -8.52 -2.96
CA LYS A 180 -1.01 -8.88 -4.34
C LYS A 180 -2.23 -8.73 -5.27
N GLN A 181 -3.38 -9.26 -4.86
CA GLN A 181 -4.61 -9.16 -5.64
C GLN A 181 -5.04 -7.70 -5.86
N VAL A 182 -4.94 -6.86 -4.83
CA VAL A 182 -5.22 -5.43 -4.94
C VAL A 182 -4.23 -4.75 -5.91
N LEU A 183 -2.93 -5.03 -5.82
CA LEU A 183 -1.93 -4.46 -6.73
C LEU A 183 -2.18 -4.79 -8.20
N VAL A 184 -2.79 -5.96 -8.48
CA VAL A 184 -3.14 -6.40 -9.84
C VAL A 184 -4.43 -5.76 -10.35
N THR A 185 -5.44 -5.61 -9.49
CA THR A 185 -6.80 -5.25 -9.93
C THR A 185 -7.15 -3.77 -9.75
N GLU A 186 -6.47 -3.07 -8.84
CA GLU A 186 -6.78 -1.68 -8.52
C GLU A 186 -6.28 -0.71 -9.58
N GLN A 187 -7.06 0.35 -9.83
CA GLN A 187 -6.77 1.41 -10.79
C GLN A 187 -6.62 2.77 -10.10
N MET A 188 -7.20 2.95 -8.92
CA MET A 188 -7.16 4.23 -8.22
C MET A 188 -5.79 4.45 -7.56
N PRO A 189 -5.10 5.57 -7.87
CA PRO A 189 -3.76 5.83 -7.36
C PRO A 189 -3.66 5.82 -5.83
N SER A 190 -4.66 6.36 -5.13
CA SER A 190 -4.67 6.45 -3.67
C SER A 190 -4.71 5.08 -2.99
N VAL A 191 -5.46 4.12 -3.56
CA VAL A 191 -5.53 2.74 -3.04
C VAL A 191 -4.26 1.97 -3.39
N LEU A 192 -3.74 2.13 -4.62
CA LEU A 192 -2.45 1.51 -5.02
C LEU A 192 -1.30 1.96 -4.13
N LEU A 193 -1.21 3.25 -3.80
CA LEU A 193 -0.20 3.76 -2.87
C LEU A 193 -0.33 3.14 -1.48
N GLN A 194 -1.55 2.93 -1.00
CA GLN A 194 -1.78 2.24 0.27
C GLN A 194 -1.39 0.76 0.19
N ALA A 195 -1.69 0.07 -0.91
CA ALA A 195 -1.29 -1.32 -1.14
C ALA A 195 0.24 -1.47 -1.23
N LEU A 196 0.92 -0.58 -1.95
CA LEU A 196 2.39 -0.51 -2.00
C LEU A 196 2.99 -0.20 -0.62
N SER A 197 2.31 0.61 0.20
CA SER A 197 2.73 0.89 1.57
C SER A 197 2.56 -0.33 2.49
N ALA A 198 1.51 -1.11 2.25
CA ALA A 198 1.26 -2.38 2.92
C ALA A 198 2.18 -3.51 2.44
N LEU A 199 2.78 -3.44 1.24
CA LEU A 199 3.72 -4.47 0.78
C LEU A 199 5.10 -4.30 1.44
N LYS A 200 5.37 -5.07 2.51
CA LYS A 200 6.69 -5.09 3.17
C LYS A 200 7.56 -6.24 2.63
N PRO A 201 8.87 -6.01 2.40
CA PRO A 201 9.78 -7.07 2.00
C PRO A 201 9.92 -8.09 3.13
N ILE A 202 9.59 -9.34 2.85
CA ILE A 202 9.80 -10.48 3.75
C ILE A 202 10.37 -11.66 2.96
N ALA A 203 10.95 -12.64 3.65
CA ALA A 203 11.35 -13.88 3.00
C ALA A 203 10.10 -14.64 2.53
N VAL A 204 10.01 -14.89 1.23
CA VAL A 204 8.95 -15.66 0.59
C VAL A 204 9.57 -16.69 -0.36
N GLU A 205 8.75 -17.58 -0.89
CA GLU A 205 9.17 -18.51 -1.93
C GLU A 205 9.67 -17.74 -3.17
N PRO A 206 10.74 -18.19 -3.85
CA PRO A 206 11.30 -17.47 -5.01
C PRO A 206 10.28 -17.18 -6.12
N SER A 207 9.32 -18.08 -6.36
CA SER A 207 8.24 -17.86 -7.32
C SER A 207 7.32 -16.71 -6.92
N GLU A 208 6.95 -16.62 -5.64
CA GLU A 208 6.13 -15.52 -5.10
C GLU A 208 6.88 -14.19 -5.20
N ALA A 209 8.18 -14.17 -4.88
CA ALA A 209 9.01 -12.99 -5.04
C ALA A 209 9.06 -12.51 -6.50
N HIS A 210 9.22 -13.43 -7.45
CA HIS A 210 9.25 -13.10 -8.88
C HIS A 210 7.92 -12.50 -9.36
N GLU A 211 6.78 -13.03 -8.92
CA GLU A 211 5.46 -12.46 -9.23
C GLU A 211 5.30 -11.05 -8.67
N ILE A 212 5.76 -10.81 -7.44
CA ILE A 212 5.73 -9.47 -6.81
C ILE A 212 6.62 -8.50 -7.58
N VAL A 213 7.84 -8.91 -7.93
CA VAL A 213 8.77 -8.12 -8.74
C VAL A 213 8.14 -7.75 -10.07
N ALA A 214 7.56 -8.71 -10.80
CA ALA A 214 6.88 -8.47 -12.09
C ALA A 214 5.71 -7.48 -11.97
N GLN A 215 4.93 -7.55 -10.88
CA GLN A 215 3.83 -6.60 -10.65
C GLN A 215 4.35 -5.19 -10.35
N LEU A 216 5.38 -5.05 -9.51
CA LEU A 216 6.01 -3.76 -9.20
C LEU A 216 6.63 -3.12 -10.45
N GLU A 217 7.24 -3.96 -11.29
CA GLU A 217 7.78 -3.65 -12.59
C GLU A 217 6.72 -3.12 -13.58
N SER A 218 5.50 -3.64 -13.54
CA SER A 218 4.38 -3.11 -14.32
C SER A 218 3.93 -1.75 -13.77
N LEU A 219 3.80 -1.63 -12.46
CA LEU A 219 3.42 -0.39 -11.77
C LEU A 219 4.47 0.72 -11.90
N SER A 220 5.72 0.43 -12.29
CA SER A 220 6.71 1.48 -12.59
C SER A 220 6.41 2.25 -13.88
N TYR A 221 5.40 1.84 -14.65
CA TYR A 221 4.90 2.55 -15.83
C TYR A 221 3.50 3.17 -15.62
N HIS A 222 3.00 3.16 -14.39
CA HIS A 222 1.68 3.69 -14.08
C HIS A 222 1.55 5.19 -14.46
N ALA A 223 0.36 5.63 -14.86
CA ALA A 223 0.16 7.02 -15.30
C ALA A 223 0.47 8.05 -14.19
N ASP A 224 0.08 7.73 -12.95
CA ASP A 224 0.38 8.53 -11.77
C ASP A 224 1.86 8.40 -11.34
N ALA A 225 2.54 9.54 -11.21
CA ALA A 225 3.96 9.60 -10.89
C ALA A 225 4.29 9.14 -9.46
N ALA A 226 3.39 9.30 -8.49
CA ALA A 226 3.60 8.83 -7.13
C ALA A 226 3.52 7.30 -7.06
N VAL A 227 2.61 6.68 -7.84
CA VAL A 227 2.58 5.21 -7.97
C VAL A 227 3.87 4.69 -8.60
N ARG A 228 4.38 5.34 -9.68
CA ARG A 228 5.67 4.96 -10.29
C ARG A 228 6.84 5.08 -9.31
N SER A 229 6.96 6.20 -8.61
CA SER A 229 8.08 6.41 -7.69
C SER A 229 8.03 5.41 -6.53
N GLN A 230 6.85 5.15 -5.96
CA GLN A 230 6.70 4.20 -4.86
C GLN A 230 6.92 2.76 -5.32
N SER A 231 6.47 2.36 -6.51
CA SER A 231 6.71 1.02 -7.04
C SER A 231 8.20 0.75 -7.28
N ILE A 232 8.95 1.74 -7.79
CA ILE A 232 10.41 1.67 -7.94
C ILE A 232 11.12 1.46 -6.61
N LEU A 233 10.72 2.19 -5.56
CA LEU A 233 11.29 2.02 -4.23
C LEU A 233 11.03 0.62 -3.68
N ARG A 234 9.83 0.06 -3.91
CA ARG A 234 9.50 -1.32 -3.53
C ARG A 234 10.26 -2.34 -4.37
N LEU A 235 10.42 -2.09 -5.67
CA LEU A 235 11.16 -2.95 -6.58
C LEU A 235 12.60 -3.14 -6.09
N ALA A 236 13.25 -2.04 -5.68
CA ALA A 236 14.59 -2.09 -5.11
C ALA A 236 14.70 -2.94 -3.82
N GLN A 237 13.61 -3.08 -3.08
CA GLN A 237 13.57 -3.88 -1.85
C GLN A 237 13.35 -5.37 -2.14
N TRP A 238 12.47 -5.68 -3.09
CA TRP A 238 12.08 -7.06 -3.44
C TRP A 238 13.03 -7.73 -4.44
N ASP A 239 13.63 -6.98 -5.35
CA ASP A 239 14.58 -7.50 -6.33
C ASP A 239 15.97 -7.66 -5.70
N ALA A 240 16.20 -8.79 -5.03
CA ALA A 240 17.48 -9.11 -4.40
C ALA A 240 18.63 -9.31 -5.41
N ASN A 241 18.31 -9.73 -6.63
CA ASN A 241 19.29 -10.10 -7.65
C ASN A 241 19.71 -8.92 -8.52
N GLY A 242 18.93 -7.84 -8.53
CA GLY A 242 19.12 -6.70 -9.43
C GLY A 242 18.81 -7.07 -10.87
N GLU A 243 17.77 -7.88 -11.09
CA GLU A 243 17.24 -8.20 -12.42
C GLU A 243 16.61 -6.95 -13.09
N SER A 244 16.20 -5.97 -12.27
CA SER A 244 15.56 -4.72 -12.69
C SER A 244 16.55 -3.60 -13.06
N ASP A 245 17.86 -3.86 -13.07
CA ASP A 245 18.91 -2.83 -13.25
C ASP A 245 18.73 -2.02 -14.55
N GLU A 246 18.45 -2.71 -15.66
CA GLU A 246 18.25 -2.04 -16.96
C GLU A 246 17.02 -1.14 -16.95
N ARG A 247 15.92 -1.63 -16.38
CA ARG A 247 14.66 -0.87 -16.28
C ARG A 247 14.82 0.36 -15.38
N LEU A 248 15.45 0.20 -14.23
CA LEU A 248 15.73 1.31 -13.32
C LEU A 248 16.62 2.37 -13.97
N THR A 249 17.55 1.96 -14.85
CA THR A 249 18.37 2.88 -15.63
C THR A 249 17.55 3.70 -16.62
N GLN A 250 16.54 3.10 -17.27
CA GLN A 250 15.65 3.84 -18.18
C GLN A 250 14.83 4.92 -17.43
N LEU A 251 14.40 4.62 -16.21
CA LEU A 251 13.61 5.52 -15.36
C LEU A 251 14.40 6.75 -14.86
N LEU A 252 15.73 6.79 -15.05
CA LEU A 252 16.53 8.00 -14.84
C LEU A 252 16.17 9.13 -15.82
N THR A 253 15.44 8.82 -16.89
CA THR A 253 14.95 9.78 -17.88
C THR A 253 13.44 10.07 -17.76
N ASP A 254 12.77 9.58 -16.71
CA ASP A 254 11.34 9.87 -16.47
C ASP A 254 11.10 11.39 -16.37
N GLN A 255 9.95 11.84 -16.86
CA GLN A 255 9.56 13.25 -16.84
C GLN A 255 9.42 13.79 -15.41
N ALA A 256 8.91 12.96 -14.49
CA ALA A 256 8.68 13.34 -13.11
C ALA A 256 10.00 13.27 -12.31
N PRO A 257 10.39 14.36 -11.62
CA PRO A 257 11.62 14.40 -10.82
C PRO A 257 11.64 13.36 -9.71
N ASP A 258 10.50 13.12 -9.05
CA ASP A 258 10.41 12.14 -7.96
C ASP A 258 10.67 10.71 -8.42
N VAL A 259 10.26 10.38 -9.65
CA VAL A 259 10.52 9.07 -10.26
C VAL A 259 12.01 8.90 -10.54
N ARG A 260 12.68 9.94 -11.08
CA ARG A 260 14.14 9.93 -11.28
C ARG A 260 14.89 9.77 -9.95
N HIS A 261 14.48 10.49 -8.90
CA HIS A 261 15.08 10.36 -7.57
C HIS A 261 14.91 8.95 -6.99
N ALA A 262 13.72 8.36 -7.13
CA ALA A 262 13.45 6.99 -6.71
C ALA A 262 14.34 6.00 -7.48
N ALA A 263 14.52 6.18 -8.79
CA ALA A 263 15.38 5.33 -9.61
C ALA A 263 16.87 5.42 -9.21
N ILE A 264 17.40 6.63 -8.96
CA ILE A 264 18.76 6.82 -8.44
C ILE A 264 18.94 6.09 -7.11
N PHE A 265 17.99 6.28 -6.19
CA PHE A 265 18.04 5.65 -4.87
C PHE A 265 17.96 4.11 -4.97
N ALA A 266 17.08 3.58 -5.83
CA ALA A 266 16.93 2.16 -6.10
C ALA A 266 18.23 1.52 -6.63
N LEU A 267 18.84 2.12 -7.65
CA LEU A 267 20.11 1.65 -8.22
C LEU A 267 21.23 1.65 -7.17
N SER A 268 21.27 2.67 -6.31
CA SER A 268 22.27 2.74 -5.24
C SER A 268 22.14 1.58 -4.24
N GLN A 269 20.90 1.21 -3.87
CA GLN A 269 20.64 0.10 -2.96
C GLN A 269 21.02 -1.25 -3.56
N ILE A 270 20.67 -1.49 -4.83
CA ILE A 270 21.02 -2.74 -5.51
C ILE A 270 22.55 -2.91 -5.57
N LYS A 271 23.27 -1.85 -5.95
CA LYS A 271 24.74 -1.87 -6.02
C LYS A 271 25.37 -2.20 -4.67
N MET A 272 24.92 -1.54 -3.59
CA MET A 272 25.43 -1.82 -2.24
C MET A 272 25.19 -3.27 -1.82
N ARG A 273 24.03 -3.86 -2.13
CA ARG A 273 23.74 -5.26 -1.83
C ARG A 273 24.64 -6.22 -2.61
N LYS A 274 24.88 -5.96 -3.91
CA LYS A 274 25.80 -6.77 -4.74
C LYS A 274 27.22 -6.78 -4.19
N GLU A 275 27.75 -5.62 -3.78
CA GLU A 275 29.09 -5.51 -3.17
C GLU A 275 29.16 -6.17 -1.78
N ASN A 276 28.12 -6.05 -0.97
CA ASN A 276 28.06 -6.72 0.34
C ASN A 276 28.04 -8.24 0.19
N ALA A 277 27.25 -8.76 -0.76
CA ALA A 277 27.20 -10.19 -1.05
C ALA A 277 28.55 -10.73 -1.56
N LYS A 278 29.25 -9.96 -2.40
CA LYS A 278 30.60 -10.26 -2.87
C LYS A 278 31.59 -10.32 -1.70
N THR A 279 31.57 -9.31 -0.83
CA THR A 279 32.47 -9.23 0.34
C THR A 279 32.23 -10.38 1.32
N ALA A 280 30.96 -10.69 1.61
CA ALA A 280 30.58 -11.81 2.47
C ALA A 280 31.12 -13.14 1.92
N ARG A 281 30.94 -13.39 0.61
CA ARG A 281 31.45 -14.62 -0.03
C ARG A 281 32.98 -14.73 0.03
N LEU A 282 33.70 -13.63 -0.19
CA LEU A 282 35.16 -13.61 -0.08
C LEU A 282 35.64 -13.86 1.36
N SER A 283 34.91 -13.35 2.37
CA SER A 283 35.22 -13.62 3.77
C SER A 283 35.06 -15.09 4.16
N THR A 284 34.04 -15.78 3.62
CA THR A 284 33.84 -17.22 3.84
C THR A 284 34.95 -18.05 3.21
N ILE A 285 35.42 -17.67 2.00
CA ILE A 285 36.54 -18.34 1.33
C ILE A 285 37.87 -18.10 2.09
N GLY A 286 38.02 -16.93 2.72
CA GLY A 286 39.22 -16.58 3.50
C GLY A 286 39.33 -17.28 4.85
N ASN A 287 38.23 -17.79 5.42
CA ASN A 287 38.20 -18.55 6.67
C ASN A 287 38.60 -20.02 6.45
N GLY A 288 39.84 -20.23 6.00
CA GLY A 288 40.40 -21.56 5.72
C GLY A 288 40.52 -22.50 6.93
N ASP A 289 40.25 -22.05 8.15
CA ASP A 289 40.27 -22.86 9.37
C ASP A 289 38.99 -23.72 9.57
N GLU A 290 37.98 -23.59 8.70
CA GLU A 290 36.77 -24.42 8.73
C GLU A 290 36.94 -25.77 8.01
N SER A 291 38.17 -26.11 7.58
CA SER A 291 38.47 -27.43 7.05
C SER A 291 38.89 -28.42 8.14
N VAL A 292 38.02 -29.40 8.37
CA VAL A 292 38.29 -30.74 8.95
C VAL A 292 38.32 -30.84 10.48
N LYS A 293 37.18 -31.25 11.05
CA LYS A 293 37.11 -32.24 12.14
C LYS A 293 36.07 -33.30 11.80
#